data_AF-A0A6B3FR66-F1
#
_entry.id   AF-A0A6B3FR66-F1
#
_cell.length_a   1.000
_cell.length_b   1.000
_cell.length_c   1.000
_cell.angle_alpha   90.00
_cell.angle_beta   90.00
_cell.angle_gamma   90.00
#
_symmetry.space_group_name_H-M   'P 1'
#
loop_
_entity.id
_entity.type
_entity.pdbx_description
1 polymer ?
#
loop_
_entity_poly.entity_id
_entity_poly.type
_entity_poly.pdbx_seq_one_letter_code
_entity_poly.pdbx_strand_id
1 'polypeptide(L)'
;FGQTCFAEGEAKSTYGTGTFMLMNTGSTPVNSYNGLLTTVGYQIGDQLPVYALEGSIAVTGSLVQWMRDQMGLIKSAAEIETLASSVEDNGGA
;
A
#
# COMPACT_ATOMS: atom_id res chain seq x y z
N PHE A 1 4.71 6.57 10.20
CA PHE A 1 5.46 6.73 11.46
C PHE A 1 6.17 5.46 11.92
N GLY A 2 5.48 4.35 12.24
CA GLY A 2 6.12 3.15 12.78
C GLY A 2 7.19 2.48 11.89
N GLN A 3 7.13 2.67 10.58
CA GLN A 3 8.16 2.23 9.62
C GLN A 3 9.31 3.23 9.45
N THR A 4 9.37 4.26 10.31
CA THR A 4 10.42 5.28 10.37
C THR A 4 10.73 5.99 9.04
N CYS A 5 9.73 6.07 8.13
CA CYS A 5 9.81 6.84 6.88
C CYS A 5 9.82 8.36 7.15
N PHE A 6 10.89 8.86 7.75
CA PHE A 6 11.03 10.24 8.20
C PHE A 6 11.67 11.15 7.16
N ALA A 7 12.47 10.59 6.25
CA ALA A 7 13.07 11.36 5.16
C ALA A 7 12.10 11.53 3.99
N GLU A 8 12.26 12.63 3.25
CA GLU A 8 11.51 12.89 2.03
C GLU A 8 11.77 11.79 0.99
N GLY A 9 10.71 11.34 0.32
CA GLY A 9 10.75 10.23 -0.63
C GLY A 9 10.66 8.83 0.00
N GLU A 10 10.85 8.69 1.31
CA GLU A 10 10.58 7.42 1.99
C GLU A 10 9.09 7.12 1.98
N ALA A 11 8.75 5.88 1.64
CA ALA A 11 7.38 5.45 1.50
C ALA A 11 7.13 4.15 2.28
N LYS A 12 5.87 3.99 2.69
CA LYS A 12 5.36 2.73 3.24
C LYS A 12 4.17 2.28 2.42
N SER A 13 4.00 0.96 2.33
CA SER A 13 2.79 0.33 1.81
C SER A 13 2.24 -0.63 2.86
N THR A 14 0.94 -0.53 3.14
CA THR A 14 0.26 -1.43 4.08
C THR A 14 -0.71 -2.31 3.30
N TYR A 15 -0.44 -3.62 3.30
CA TYR A 15 -1.21 -4.62 2.57
C TYR A 15 -2.27 -5.25 3.48
N GLY A 16 -3.52 -5.21 3.05
CA GLY A 16 -4.66 -5.83 3.70
C GLY A 16 -5.70 -6.23 2.65
N THR A 17 -7.00 -6.03 2.94
CA THR A 17 -8.08 -6.22 1.94
C THR A 17 -7.84 -5.35 0.69
N GLY A 18 -7.46 -4.10 0.90
CA GLY A 18 -6.84 -3.21 -0.08
C GLY A 18 -5.44 -2.80 0.39
N THR A 19 -4.82 -1.87 -0.32
CA THR A 19 -3.48 -1.36 0.01
C THR A 19 -3.48 0.15 0.15
N PHE A 20 -2.83 0.66 1.19
CA PHE A 20 -2.61 2.09 1.40
C PHE A 20 -1.11 2.41 1.37
N MET A 21 -0.72 3.23 0.41
CA MET A 21 0.65 3.72 0.27
C MET A 21 0.72 5.18 0.72
N LEU A 22 1.74 5.50 1.51
CA LEU A 22 2.06 6.88 1.89
C LEU A 22 3.53 7.15 1.61
N MET A 23 3.83 8.28 0.98
CA MET A 23 5.18 8.79 0.73
C MET A 23 5.35 10.13 1.42
N ASN A 24 6.41 10.26 2.23
CA ASN A 24 6.75 11.50 2.93
C ASN A 24 7.22 12.57 1.92
N THR A 25 6.65 13.78 1.99
CA THR A 25 7.00 14.92 1.12
C THR A 25 7.61 16.10 1.88
N GLY A 26 8.14 15.87 3.08
CA GLY A 26 8.74 16.89 3.91
C GLY A 26 7.72 17.92 4.43
N SER A 27 8.19 19.14 4.70
CA SER A 27 7.37 20.21 5.30
C SER A 27 6.54 21.01 4.29
N THR A 28 6.63 20.67 3.00
CA THR A 28 5.88 21.35 1.94
C THR A 28 4.81 20.41 1.38
N PRO A 29 3.51 20.79 1.38
CA PRO A 29 2.48 19.97 0.78
C PRO A 29 2.65 19.91 -0.74
N VAL A 30 2.64 18.70 -1.28
CA VAL A 30 2.73 18.46 -2.73
C VAL A 30 1.34 18.12 -3.27
N ASN A 31 0.80 18.94 -4.18
CA ASN A 31 -0.46 18.64 -4.87
C ASN A 31 -0.25 17.55 -5.92
N SER A 32 -1.10 16.52 -5.92
CA SER A 32 -1.07 15.49 -6.95
C SER A 32 -1.78 15.94 -8.22
N TYR A 33 -1.19 15.62 -9.37
CA TYR A 33 -1.83 15.70 -10.69
C TYR A 33 -2.28 14.33 -11.22
N ASN A 34 -2.13 13.27 -10.42
CA ASN A 34 -2.46 11.89 -10.78
C ASN A 34 -3.54 11.30 -9.84
N GLY A 35 -4.30 12.14 -9.13
CA GLY A 35 -5.40 11.71 -8.26
C GLY A 35 -4.97 11.15 -6.90
N LEU A 36 -3.71 11.32 -6.49
CA LEU A 36 -3.27 11.01 -5.12
C LEU A 36 -3.79 12.07 -4.14
N LEU A 37 -3.97 11.67 -2.89
CA LEU A 37 -4.34 12.58 -1.81
C LEU A 37 -3.08 13.25 -1.26
N THR A 38 -3.12 14.58 -1.07
CA THR A 38 -2.15 15.31 -0.27
C THR A 38 -2.67 15.37 1.16
N THR A 39 -1.90 14.85 2.12
CA THR A 39 -2.34 14.73 3.52
C THR A 39 -1.23 15.08 4.50
N VAL A 40 -1.58 15.27 5.78
CA VAL A 40 -0.59 15.38 6.85
C VAL A 40 -0.13 13.96 7.22
N GLY A 41 1.17 13.69 7.09
CA GLY A 41 1.76 12.43 7.48
C GLY A 41 1.93 12.33 9.00
N TYR A 42 2.48 13.38 9.62
CA TYR A 42 2.59 13.53 11.07
C TYR A 42 3.01 14.95 11.46
N GLN A 43 2.82 15.28 12.74
CA GLN A 43 3.39 16.46 13.37
C GLN A 43 3.84 16.08 14.78
N ILE A 44 5.08 16.40 15.15
CA ILE A 44 5.64 16.05 16.47
C ILE A 44 5.83 17.33 17.28
N GLY A 45 4.99 17.52 18.29
CA GLY A 45 5.03 18.73 19.13
C GLY A 45 4.89 20.00 18.29
N ASP A 46 5.77 20.97 18.54
CA ASP A 46 5.77 22.28 17.88
C ASP A 46 6.55 22.31 16.55
N GLN A 47 7.03 21.16 16.06
CA GLN A 47 7.71 21.09 14.77
C GLN A 47 6.72 21.36 13.62
N LEU A 48 7.26 21.78 12.47
CA LEU A 48 6.48 21.90 11.25
C LEU A 48 5.83 20.54 10.90
N PRO A 49 4.58 20.53 10.43
CA PRO A 49 3.95 19.30 9.96
C PRO A 49 4.75 18.72 8.79
N VAL A 50 4.85 17.40 8.77
CA VAL A 50 5.37 16.66 7.62
C VAL A 50 4.19 16.13 6.82
N TYR A 51 4.17 16.41 5.54
CA TYR A 51 3.13 16.02 4.60
C TYR A 51 3.44 14.69 3.94
N ALA A 52 2.42 14.10 3.34
CA ALA A 52 2.54 12.89 2.56
C ALA A 52 1.66 12.93 1.32
N LEU A 53 2.11 12.26 0.27
CA LEU A 53 1.25 11.80 -0.82
C LEU A 53 0.72 10.42 -0.47
N GLU A 54 -0.59 10.24 -0.60
CA GLU A 54 -1.30 9.01 -0.29
C GLU A 54 -2.01 8.46 -1.53
N GLY A 55 -1.81 7.17 -1.79
CA GLY A 55 -2.52 6.40 -2.80
C GLY A 55 -3.16 5.16 -2.18
N SER A 56 -4.29 4.73 -2.74
CA SER A 56 -4.97 3.51 -2.32
C SER A 56 -5.29 2.59 -3.50
N ILE A 57 -5.20 1.29 -3.24
CA ILE A 57 -5.57 0.23 -4.17
C ILE A 57 -6.72 -0.54 -3.51
N ALA A 58 -7.88 -0.55 -4.14
CA ALA A 58 -9.09 -1.13 -3.55
C ALA A 58 -9.02 -2.66 -3.40
N VAL A 59 -8.38 -3.34 -4.35
CA VAL A 59 -8.37 -4.80 -4.45
C VAL A 59 -6.94 -5.32 -4.38
N THR A 60 -6.58 -5.90 -3.23
CA THR A 60 -5.31 -6.63 -3.05
C THR A 60 -5.57 -7.95 -2.33
N GLY A 61 -5.59 -7.99 -1.00
CA GLY A 61 -5.90 -9.20 -0.25
C GLY A 61 -7.34 -9.69 -0.45
N SER A 62 -8.27 -8.80 -0.80
CA SER A 62 -9.65 -9.17 -1.16
C SER A 62 -9.72 -10.04 -2.40
N LEU A 63 -8.79 -9.91 -3.35
CA LEU A 63 -8.75 -10.78 -4.53
C LEU A 63 -8.45 -12.22 -4.13
N VAL A 64 -7.46 -12.40 -3.25
CA VAL A 64 -7.10 -13.72 -2.70
C VAL A 64 -8.29 -14.33 -1.96
N GLN A 65 -8.98 -13.53 -1.15
CA GLN A 65 -10.20 -13.97 -0.45
C GLN A 65 -11.32 -14.36 -1.43
N TRP A 66 -11.52 -13.57 -2.49
CA TRP A 66 -12.53 -13.85 -3.50
C TRP A 66 -12.25 -15.16 -4.26
N MET A 67 -10.99 -15.41 -4.64
CA MET A 67 -10.58 -16.68 -5.27
C MET A 67 -10.84 -17.90 -4.36
N ARG A 68 -10.68 -17.74 -3.04
CA ARG A 68 -10.99 -18.79 -2.05
C ARG A 68 -12.49 -18.98 -1.88
N ASP A 69 -13.20 -17.91 -1.54
CA ASP A 69 -14.56 -17.99 -1.01
C ASP A 69 -15.63 -18.07 -2.10
N GLN A 70 -15.40 -17.39 -3.24
CA GLN A 70 -16.40 -17.28 -4.31
C GLN A 70 -16.10 -18.23 -5.47
N MET A 71 -14.83 -18.34 -5.87
CA MET A 71 -14.45 -19.23 -6.97
C MET A 71 -14.09 -20.65 -6.51
N GLY A 72 -13.69 -20.82 -5.24
CA GLY A 72 -13.23 -22.12 -4.72
C GLY A 72 -11.93 -22.63 -5.36
N LEU A 73 -11.11 -21.73 -5.93
CA LEU A 73 -9.87 -22.12 -6.62
C LEU A 73 -8.74 -22.51 -5.67
N ILE A 74 -8.76 -21.95 -4.46
CA ILE A 74 -7.82 -22.24 -3.38
C ILE A 74 -8.60 -22.54 -2.10
N LYS A 75 -8.05 -23.38 -1.23
CA LYS A 75 -8.65 -23.78 0.05
C LYS A 75 -8.27 -22.84 1.18
N SER A 76 -7.13 -22.17 1.07
CA SER A 76 -6.65 -21.20 2.05
C SER A 76 -5.92 -20.04 1.35
N ALA A 77 -5.83 -18.88 2.00
CA ALA A 77 -5.13 -17.73 1.42
C ALA A 77 -3.63 -18.01 1.18
N ALA A 78 -2.99 -18.83 2.02
CA ALA A 78 -1.57 -19.16 1.90
C ALA A 78 -1.26 -20.03 0.66
N GLU A 79 -2.24 -20.78 0.17
CA GLU A 79 -2.06 -21.64 -1.01
C GLU A 79 -1.75 -20.84 -2.28
N ILE A 80 -2.20 -19.58 -2.35
CA ILE A 80 -1.99 -18.75 -3.54
C ILE A 80 -0.51 -18.50 -3.83
N GLU A 81 0.32 -18.34 -2.80
CA GLU A 81 1.76 -18.14 -2.94
C GLU A 81 2.42 -19.39 -3.51
N THR A 82 2.08 -20.57 -2.99
CA THR A 82 2.61 -21.85 -3.48
C THR A 82 2.27 -22.08 -4.95
N LEU A 83 1.02 -21.80 -5.36
CA LEU A 83 0.60 -21.93 -6.75
C LEU A 83 1.29 -20.91 -7.66
N ALA A 84 1.38 -19.64 -7.22
CA ALA A 84 2.04 -18.59 -7.98
C ALA A 84 3.53 -18.86 -8.21
N SER A 85 4.21 -19.53 -7.27
CA SER A 85 5.60 -19.96 -7.39
C SER A 85 5.80 -21.26 -8.19
N SER A 86 4.73 -21.97 -8.55
CA SER A 86 4.83 -23.23 -9.30
C SER A 86 4.97 -23.04 -10.82
N VAL A 87 4.74 -21.82 -11.30
CA VAL A 87 4.87 -21.41 -12.70
C VAL A 87 6.04 -20.45 -12.85
N GLU A 88 6.68 -20.44 -14.02
CA GLU A 88 7.81 -19.56 -14.32
C GLU A 88 7.40 -18.08 -14.37
N ASP A 89 6.18 -17.81 -14.81
CA ASP A 89 5.59 -16.48 -14.90
C ASP A 89 4.11 -16.53 -14.50
N ASN A 90 3.69 -15.58 -13.67
CA ASN A 90 2.32 -15.40 -13.19
C ASN A 90 1.72 -14.03 -13.63
N GLY A 91 2.35 -13.37 -14.60
CA GLY A 91 1.94 -12.05 -15.10
C GLY A 91 2.33 -10.90 -14.17
N GLY A 92 3.23 -11.14 -13.23
CA GLY A 92 3.93 -10.08 -12.51
C GLY A 92 4.82 -9.25 -13.45
N ALA A 93 5.02 -7.98 -13.13
CA ALA A 93 5.96 -7.09 -13.84
C ALA A 93 7.38 -7.23 -13.30
#